data_AF-A0A946KMW9-F1
#
_entry.id   AF-A0A946KMW9-F1
#
_cell.length_a   1.000
_cell.length_b   1.000
_cell.length_c   1.000
_cell.angle_alpha   90.00
_cell.angle_beta   90.00
_cell.angle_gamma   90.00
#
_symmetry.space_group_name_H-M   'P 1'
#
loop_
_entity.id
_entity.type
_entity.pdbx_description
1 polymer ?
#
loop_
_entity_poly.entity_id
_entity_poly.type
_entity_poly.pdbx_seq_one_letter_code
_entity_poly.pdbx_strand_id
1 'polypeptide(L)'
;RSELEAVPYQLGLTIVAALTILPAALIVGHPISPPVGSDWWPVVLMAVVPGTGHLLTNFAHAHVSLPVMGLIGLLFTAIAPLYAWWLIGEKIGGLQAVGMAVVVAALAVVITRPVDQVTT
;
A
#
# COMPACT_ATOMS: atom_id res chain seq x y z
N ARG A 1 26.43 -1.06 4.60
CA ARG A 1 25.07 -0.48 4.41
C ARG A 1 24.41 -0.58 5.78
N SER A 2 24.09 0.52 6.45
CA SER A 2 23.41 0.47 7.74
C SER A 2 21.98 -0.01 7.49
N GLU A 3 21.63 -1.20 7.96
CA GLU A 3 20.24 -1.67 7.90
C GLU A 3 19.43 -0.81 8.86
N LEU A 4 18.68 0.14 8.31
CA LEU A 4 17.75 0.95 9.10
C LEU A 4 16.59 0.04 9.51
N GLU A 5 16.33 -0.02 10.80
CA GLU A 5 15.15 -0.72 11.32
C GLU A 5 13.87 -0.14 10.70
N ALA A 6 12.81 -0.96 10.64
CA ALA A 6 11.56 -0.59 9.96
C ALA A 6 10.92 0.70 10.52
N VAL A 7 11.08 0.97 11.81
CA VAL A 7 10.52 2.15 12.50
C VAL A 7 11.21 3.46 12.06
N PRO A 8 12.54 3.64 12.20
CA PRO A 8 13.20 4.84 11.72
C PRO A 8 13.08 5.01 10.20
N TYR A 9 13.03 3.90 9.45
CA TYR A 9 12.77 3.94 8.01
C TYR A 9 11.37 4.50 7.69
N GLN A 10 10.32 4.00 8.36
CA GLN A 10 8.94 4.48 8.18
C GLN A 10 8.79 5.96 8.57
N LEU A 11 9.44 6.38 9.66
CA LEU A 11 9.43 7.77 10.08
C LEU A 11 10.03 8.66 8.99
N GLY A 12 11.19 8.27 8.45
CA GLY A 12 11.83 8.98 7.34
C GLY A 12 10.93 9.07 6.11
N LEU A 13 10.31 7.96 5.70
CA LEU A 13 9.36 7.95 4.58
C LEU A 13 8.15 8.86 4.82
N THR A 14 7.63 8.90 6.04
CA THR A 14 6.48 9.74 6.39
C THR A 14 6.85 11.23 6.32
N ILE A 15 8.05 11.61 6.78
CA ILE A 15 8.57 12.98 6.65
C ILE A 15 8.73 13.34 5.18
N VAL A 16 9.34 12.48 4.36
CA VAL A 16 9.51 12.72 2.92
C VAL A 16 8.15 12.85 2.22
N ALA A 17 7.19 11.99 2.55
CA ALA A 17 5.83 12.07 2.03
C ALA A 17 5.18 13.41 2.42
N ALA A 18 5.27 13.83 3.68
CA ALA A 18 4.72 15.11 4.13
C ALA A 18 5.36 16.30 3.39
N LEU A 19 6.68 16.32 3.24
CA LEU A 19 7.41 17.36 2.51
C LEU A 19 7.06 17.39 1.02
N THR A 20 6.67 16.26 0.44
CA THR A 20 6.30 16.15 -0.98
C THR A 20 4.84 16.54 -1.23
N ILE A 21 3.94 16.07 -0.38
CA ILE A 21 2.49 16.27 -0.54
C ILE A 21 2.05 17.66 -0.10
N LEU A 22 2.69 18.25 0.94
CA LEU A 22 2.30 19.56 1.46
C LEU A 22 2.42 20.68 0.41
N PRO A 23 3.52 20.81 -0.36
CA PRO A 23 3.59 21.79 -1.44
C PRO A 23 2.53 21.57 -2.52
N ALA A 24 2.29 20.31 -2.91
CA ALA A 24 1.28 19.98 -3.91
C ALA A 24 -0.13 20.38 -3.44
N ALA A 25 -0.47 20.10 -2.18
CA ALA A 25 -1.75 20.49 -1.59
C ALA A 25 -1.93 22.02 -1.56
N LEU A 26 -0.86 22.77 -1.23
CA LEU A 26 -0.86 24.23 -1.24
C LEU A 26 -1.07 24.80 -2.65
N ILE A 27 -0.40 24.23 -3.67
CA ILE A 27 -0.52 24.67 -5.07
C ILE A 27 -1.95 24.46 -5.60
N VAL A 28 -2.57 23.33 -5.26
CA VAL A 28 -3.95 22.99 -5.69
C VAL A 28 -5.00 23.79 -4.90
N GLY A 29 -4.60 24.49 -3.82
CA GLY A 29 -5.51 25.25 -2.96
C GLY A 29 -6.39 24.36 -2.09
N HIS A 30 -5.92 23.15 -1.75
CA HIS A 30 -6.67 22.27 -0.88
C HIS A 30 -6.65 22.81 0.57
N PRO A 31 -7.79 22.83 1.29
CA PRO A 31 -7.83 23.31 2.66
C PRO A 31 -6.94 22.45 3.57
N ILE A 32 -5.99 23.07 4.27
CA ILE A 32 -5.12 22.42 5.27
C ILE A 32 -5.62 22.74 6.68
N SER A 33 -6.95 22.86 6.82
CA SER A 33 -7.57 23.10 8.10
C SER A 33 -7.53 21.81 8.93
N PRO A 34 -7.16 21.87 10.22
CA PRO A 34 -7.25 20.72 11.10
C PRO A 34 -8.69 20.18 11.14
N PRO A 35 -8.89 18.85 11.25
CA PRO A 35 -10.21 18.28 11.50
C PRO A 35 -10.83 18.87 12.77
N VAL A 36 -12.16 18.95 12.82
CA VAL A 36 -12.90 19.43 14.01
C VAL A 36 -13.82 18.33 14.54
N GLY A 37 -13.90 18.20 15.87
CA GLY A 37 -14.82 17.26 16.52
C GLY A 37 -14.68 15.81 16.04
N SER A 38 -15.74 15.26 15.46
CA SER A 38 -15.83 13.87 15.00
C SER A 38 -14.92 13.55 13.80
N ASP A 39 -14.45 14.56 13.07
CA ASP A 39 -13.64 14.36 11.85
C ASP A 39 -12.25 13.80 12.16
N TRP A 40 -11.85 13.82 13.44
CA TRP A 40 -10.60 13.19 13.89
C TRP A 40 -10.62 11.68 13.78
N TRP A 41 -11.78 11.03 13.91
CA TRP A 41 -11.84 9.57 13.92
C TRP A 41 -11.35 8.93 12.62
N PRO A 42 -11.83 9.35 11.43
CA PRO A 42 -11.27 8.89 10.15
C PRO A 42 -9.76 9.15 10.01
N VAL A 43 -9.27 10.29 10.50
CA VAL A 43 -7.84 10.64 10.45
C VAL A 43 -7.01 9.69 11.31
N VAL A 44 -7.46 9.40 12.52
CA VAL A 44 -6.80 8.42 13.40
C VAL A 44 -6.80 7.03 12.78
N LEU A 45 -7.93 6.60 12.19
CA LEU A 45 -7.99 5.31 11.48
C LEU A 45 -7.01 5.25 10.31
N MET A 46 -6.91 6.30 9.51
CA MET A 46 -5.97 6.39 8.39
C MET A 46 -4.50 6.45 8.85
N ALA A 47 -4.23 7.04 10.00
CA ALA A 47 -2.88 7.04 10.57
C ALA A 47 -2.50 5.64 11.10
N VAL A 48 -3.41 4.98 11.83
CA VAL A 48 -3.12 3.71 12.50
C VAL A 48 -3.15 2.53 11.54
N VAL A 49 -4.19 2.39 10.71
CA VAL A 49 -4.39 1.18 9.90
C VAL A 49 -3.38 1.13 8.73
N PRO A 50 -3.37 2.09 7.78
CA PRO A 50 -2.30 2.22 6.79
C PRO A 50 -0.90 2.33 7.40
N GLY A 51 -0.72 3.13 8.47
CA GLY A 51 0.60 3.31 9.10
C GLY A 51 1.19 2.02 9.63
N THR A 52 0.37 1.19 10.31
CA THR A 52 0.78 -0.15 10.76
C THR A 52 1.04 -1.07 9.57
N GLY A 53 0.19 -1.03 8.53
CA GLY A 53 0.41 -1.80 7.31
C GLY A 53 1.74 -1.49 6.62
N HIS A 54 2.12 -0.21 6.55
CA HIS A 54 3.41 0.21 6.01
C HIS A 54 4.59 -0.26 6.88
N LEU A 55 4.47 -0.17 8.20
CA LEU A 55 5.49 -0.72 9.13
C LEU A 55 5.69 -2.22 8.94
N LEU A 56 4.60 -2.99 8.87
CA LEU A 56 4.66 -4.43 8.64
C LEU A 56 5.29 -4.78 7.29
N THR A 57 4.99 -4.00 6.25
CA THR A 57 5.57 -4.19 4.91
C THR A 57 7.07 -3.91 4.92
N ASN A 58 7.51 -2.82 5.56
CA ASN A 58 8.92 -2.48 5.70
C ASN A 58 9.68 -3.53 6.53
N PHE A 59 9.05 -4.04 7.59
CA PHE A 59 9.60 -5.15 8.36
C PHE A 59 9.71 -6.42 7.52
N ALA A 60 8.68 -6.75 6.74
CA ALA A 60 8.66 -7.94 5.88
C ALA A 60 9.75 -7.91 4.81
N HIS A 61 10.14 -6.73 4.29
CA HIS A 61 11.23 -6.62 3.32
C HIS A 61 12.57 -7.18 3.82
N ALA A 62 12.82 -7.18 5.14
CA ALA A 62 14.02 -7.78 5.72
C ALA A 62 13.93 -9.32 5.85
N HIS A 63 12.72 -9.89 5.79
CA HIS A 63 12.45 -11.30 6.08
C HIS A 63 11.91 -12.10 4.89
N VAL A 64 11.50 -11.40 3.82
CA VAL A 64 10.81 -11.95 2.66
C VAL A 64 11.53 -11.49 1.39
N SER A 65 11.64 -12.39 0.40
CA SER A 65 12.32 -12.07 -0.85
C SER A 65 11.57 -11.00 -1.65
N LEU A 66 12.32 -10.17 -2.39
CA LEU A 66 11.75 -9.10 -3.22
C LEU A 66 10.68 -9.59 -4.21
N PRO A 67 10.81 -10.76 -4.88
CA PRO A 67 9.75 -11.28 -5.75
C PRO A 67 8.44 -11.54 -4.98
N VAL A 68 8.51 -12.11 -3.77
CA VAL A 68 7.33 -12.39 -2.96
C VAL A 68 6.68 -11.08 -2.49
N MET A 69 7.47 -10.10 -2.07
CA MET A 69 6.96 -8.76 -1.74
C MET A 69 6.28 -8.09 -2.95
N GLY A 70 6.83 -8.26 -4.15
CA GLY A 70 6.21 -7.80 -5.39
C GLY A 70 4.86 -8.48 -5.67
N LEU A 71 4.76 -9.80 -5.46
CA LEU A 71 3.50 -10.54 -5.60
C LEU A 71 2.46 -10.08 -4.57
N ILE A 72 2.87 -9.83 -3.33
CA ILE A 72 1.99 -9.28 -2.28
C ILE A 72 1.46 -7.90 -2.70
N GLY A 73 2.32 -7.02 -3.23
CA GLY A 73 1.90 -5.69 -3.71
C GLY A 73 0.91 -5.76 -4.88
N LEU A 74 1.15 -6.65 -5.84
CA LEU A 74 0.22 -6.89 -6.94
C LEU A 74 -1.12 -7.45 -6.45
N LEU A 75 -1.10 -8.39 -5.51
CA LEU A 75 -2.30 -8.94 -4.92
C LEU A 75 -3.09 -7.86 -4.18
N PHE A 76 -2.42 -7.03 -3.38
CA PHE A 76 -3.04 -5.89 -2.70
C PHE A 76 -3.78 -4.98 -3.69
N THR A 77 -3.14 -4.65 -4.82
CA THR A 77 -3.74 -3.81 -5.87
C THR A 77 -5.01 -4.43 -6.46
N ALA A 78 -5.04 -5.76 -6.62
CA ALA A 78 -6.22 -6.46 -7.13
C ALA A 78 -7.35 -6.58 -6.10
N ILE A 79 -7.04 -6.73 -4.80
CA ILE A 79 -8.06 -6.93 -3.76
C ILE A 79 -8.58 -5.64 -3.13
N ALA A 80 -7.80 -4.55 -3.13
CA ALA A 80 -8.21 -3.28 -2.51
C ALA A 80 -9.58 -2.76 -3.00
N PRO A 81 -9.92 -2.84 -4.30
CA PRO A 81 -11.26 -2.50 -4.76
C PRO A 81 -12.40 -3.34 -4.19
N LEU A 82 -12.14 -4.62 -3.87
CA LEU A 82 -13.15 -5.48 -3.26
C LEU A 82 -13.51 -4.98 -1.86
N TYR A 83 -12.52 -4.47 -1.11
CA TYR A 83 -12.76 -3.84 0.19
C TYR A 83 -13.55 -2.54 0.06
N ALA A 84 -13.26 -1.71 -0.95
CA ALA A 84 -14.04 -0.50 -1.20
C ALA A 84 -15.50 -0.83 -1.56
N TRP A 85 -15.71 -1.82 -2.44
CA TRP A 85 -17.05 -2.30 -2.79
C TRP A 85 -17.81 -2.81 -1.57
N TRP A 86 -17.16 -3.59 -0.72
CA TRP A 86 -17.80 -4.18 0.45
C TRP A 86 -18.05 -3.19 1.60
N LEU A 87 -17.09 -2.32 1.91
CA LEU A 87 -17.15 -1.44 3.09
C LEU A 87 -17.89 -0.13 2.84
N ILE A 88 -17.77 0.44 1.64
CA ILE A 88 -18.34 1.75 1.30
C ILE A 88 -19.28 1.73 0.08
N GLY A 89 -19.53 0.55 -0.50
CA GLY A 89 -20.49 0.38 -1.60
C GLY A 89 -19.98 0.86 -2.95
N GLU A 90 -18.68 1.09 -3.11
CA GLU A 90 -18.07 1.59 -4.35
C GLU A 90 -18.28 0.59 -5.50
N LYS A 91 -18.89 1.02 -6.60
CA LYS A 91 -19.18 0.12 -7.72
C LYS A 91 -17.90 -0.25 -8.47
N ILE A 92 -17.66 -1.55 -8.64
CA ILE A 92 -16.57 -2.04 -9.47
C ILE A 92 -16.97 -1.90 -10.95
N GLY A 93 -16.22 -1.08 -11.69
CA GLY A 93 -16.45 -0.90 -13.12
C GLY A 93 -16.04 -2.12 -13.95
N GLY A 94 -16.63 -2.30 -15.14
CA GLY A 94 -16.32 -3.44 -16.01
C GLY A 94 -14.84 -3.57 -16.37
N LEU A 95 -14.19 -2.45 -16.74
CA LEU A 95 -12.76 -2.45 -17.06
C LEU A 95 -11.89 -2.75 -15.83
N GLN A 96 -12.30 -2.27 -14.65
CA GLN A 96 -11.62 -2.53 -13.39
C GLN A 96 -11.70 -4.02 -13.04
N ALA A 97 -12.88 -4.64 -13.18
CA ALA A 97 -13.06 -6.07 -12.97
C ALA A 97 -12.17 -6.90 -13.91
N VAL A 98 -12.07 -6.51 -15.18
CA VAL A 98 -11.15 -7.15 -16.14
C VAL A 98 -9.69 -7.01 -15.70
N GLY A 99 -9.27 -5.80 -15.30
CA GLY A 99 -7.91 -5.57 -14.80
C GLY A 99 -7.58 -6.42 -13.57
N MET A 100 -8.51 -6.51 -12.62
CA MET A 100 -8.38 -7.37 -11.45
C MET A 100 -8.24 -8.86 -11.84
N ALA A 101 -9.07 -9.33 -12.77
CA ALA A 101 -9.01 -10.71 -13.25
C ALA A 101 -7.67 -11.03 -13.92
N VAL A 102 -7.14 -10.10 -14.73
CA VAL A 102 -5.82 -10.25 -15.37
C VAL A 102 -4.71 -10.34 -14.33
N VAL A 103 -4.73 -9.48 -13.30
CA VAL A 103 -3.72 -9.52 -12.22
C VAL A 103 -3.79 -10.84 -11.47
N VAL A 104 -4.98 -11.29 -11.07
CA VAL A 104 -5.16 -12.57 -10.35
C VAL A 104 -4.71 -13.76 -11.19
N ALA A 105 -5.04 -13.78 -12.49
CA ALA A 105 -4.59 -14.83 -13.40
C ALA A 105 -3.05 -14.84 -13.55
N ALA A 106 -2.44 -13.67 -13.71
CA ALA A 106 -0.99 -13.55 -13.79
C ALA A 106 -0.31 -14.04 -12.51
N LEU A 107 -0.84 -13.66 -11.34
CA LEU A 107 -0.35 -14.14 -10.04
C LEU A 107 -0.44 -15.67 -9.92
N ALA A 108 -1.57 -16.27 -10.32
CA ALA A 108 -1.75 -17.72 -10.31
C ALA A 108 -0.72 -18.45 -11.18
N VAL A 109 -0.37 -17.88 -12.34
CA VAL A 109 0.69 -18.42 -13.21
C VAL A 109 2.07 -18.27 -12.57
N VAL A 110 2.36 -17.15 -11.91
CA VAL A 110 3.69 -16.92 -11.33
C VAL A 110 3.93 -17.83 -10.12
N ILE A 111 2.93 -18.02 -9.24
CA ILE A 111 3.10 -18.88 -8.05
C ILE A 111 3.27 -20.37 -8.39
N THR A 112 2.85 -20.80 -9.58
CA THR A 112 2.94 -22.21 -10.01
C THR A 112 4.23 -22.54 -10.76
N ARG A 113 5.05 -21.54 -11.08
CA ARG A 113 6.36 -21.79 -11.71
C ARG A 113 7.38 -22.27 -10.68
N PRO A 114 8.11 -23.36 -10.96
CA PRO A 114 9.26 -23.75 -10.15
C PRO A 114 10.24 -22.57 -10.06
N VAL A 115 10.64 -22.21 -8.84
CA VAL A 115 11.73 -21.26 -8.65
C VAL A 115 13.00 -22.04 -8.95
N ASP A 116 13.54 -21.89 -10.16
CA ASP A 116 14.83 -22.48 -10.51
C ASP A 116 15.86 -22.03 -9.47
N GLN A 117 16.37 -22.99 -8.71
CA GLN A 117 17.50 -22.79 -7.81
C GLN A 117 18.70 -22.49 -8.72
N VAL A 118 19.08 -21.22 -8.83
CA VAL A 118 20.37 -20.86 -9.44
C VAL A 118 21.45 -21.38 -8.48
N THR A 119 21.85 -22.64 -8.67
CA THR A 119 23.00 -23.24 -8.02
C THR A 119 24.25 -22.50 -8.49
N THR A 120 24.75 -21.58 -7.67
CA THR A 120 26.14 -21.11 -7.70
C THR A 120 27.05 -22.09 -6.99
#